data_AF-A0A2N3C6T7-F1
#
_entry.id   AF-A0A2N3C6T7-F1
#
_cell.length_a   1.000
_cell.length_b   1.000
_cell.length_c   1.000
_cell.angle_alpha   90.00
_cell.angle_beta   90.00
_cell.angle_gamma   90.00
#
_symmetry.space_group_name_H-M   'P 1'
#
loop_
_entity.id
_entity.type
_entity.pdbx_description
1 polymer ?
#
loop_
_entity_poly.entity_id
_entity_poly.type
_entity_poly.pdbx_seq_one_letter_code
_entity_poly.pdbx_strand_id
1 'polypeptide(L)'
;PECGIGLVPDVGGSLILARAPGRLGEYLGTTGFRMGPGDAILAGFADYHIPEEDWPGLIARLEASGDWSLIDAAATSPPGARLAALRPEIDAHFAGETMGDILRALKHAGTPFAAETLESLARQSPLSMACTVETIHRNRAHDNIRRALAQEYRYTFRAMEHGDFLEGIRAAIIDKDRNPRWRHASAEDIPAAQVSAMLMPLGAEELTWEETT
;
A
#
# COMPACT_ATOMS: atom_id res chain seq x y z
N PRO A 1 -2.71 -5.60 0.70
CA PRO A 1 -3.95 -5.68 -0.13
C PRO A 1 -5.20 -5.22 0.65
N GLU A 2 -5.04 -4.15 1.42
CA GLU A 2 -5.93 -3.75 2.51
C GLU A 2 -7.18 -3.06 1.98
N CYS A 3 -7.07 -2.30 0.88
CA CYS A 3 -8.22 -1.64 0.26
C CYS A 3 -9.30 -2.65 -0.17
N GLY A 4 -8.92 -3.88 -0.49
CA GLY A 4 -9.85 -4.95 -0.87
C GLY A 4 -10.69 -5.50 0.28
N ILE A 5 -10.33 -5.16 1.52
CA ILE A 5 -11.08 -5.52 2.73
C ILE A 5 -11.55 -4.28 3.51
N GLY A 6 -11.56 -3.10 2.89
CA GLY A 6 -12.04 -1.87 3.53
C GLY A 6 -11.07 -1.22 4.51
N LEU A 7 -9.77 -1.55 4.42
CA LEU A 7 -8.70 -0.98 5.24
C LEU A 7 -7.67 -0.23 4.36
N VAL A 8 -6.80 0.60 4.94
CA VAL A 8 -5.64 1.19 4.23
C VAL A 8 -4.39 0.33 4.49
N PRO A 9 -3.37 0.37 3.62
CA PRO A 9 -2.06 -0.21 3.93
C PRO A 9 -1.52 0.38 5.23
N ASP A 10 -1.44 -0.45 6.27
CA ASP A 10 -1.04 -0.09 7.62
C ASP A 10 0.31 -0.73 7.99
N VAL A 11 0.61 -0.87 9.29
CA VAL A 11 1.85 -1.44 9.84
C VAL A 11 3.15 -0.80 9.31
N GLY A 12 3.11 0.49 8.99
CA GLY A 12 4.19 1.27 8.40
C GLY A 12 4.31 1.12 6.88
N GLY A 13 3.44 0.31 6.26
CA GLY A 13 3.41 0.10 4.80
C GLY A 13 3.22 1.39 4.03
N SER A 14 2.47 2.36 4.58
CA SER A 14 2.27 3.66 3.93
C SER A 14 3.59 4.46 3.77
N LEU A 15 4.57 4.27 4.65
CA LEU A 15 5.89 4.87 4.52
C LEU A 15 6.70 4.21 3.39
N ILE A 16 6.70 2.88 3.33
CA ILE A 16 7.40 2.14 2.28
C ILE A 16 6.81 2.49 0.91
N LEU A 17 5.47 2.52 0.81
CA LEU A 17 4.76 2.97 -0.40
C LEU A 17 5.12 4.42 -0.77
N ALA A 18 5.20 5.33 0.21
CA ALA A 18 5.59 6.72 -0.05
C ALA A 18 7.04 6.87 -0.54
N ARG A 19 7.93 5.93 -0.17
CA ARG A 19 9.32 5.86 -0.64
C ARG A 19 9.46 5.20 -2.02
N ALA A 20 8.44 4.46 -2.47
CA ALA A 20 8.50 3.75 -3.74
C ALA A 20 8.73 4.73 -4.92
N PRO A 21 9.55 4.37 -5.92
CA PRO A 21 9.91 5.26 -7.02
C PRO A 21 8.69 5.75 -7.83
N GLY A 22 8.70 7.03 -8.22
CA GLY A 22 7.60 7.61 -9.02
C GLY A 22 6.27 7.49 -8.30
N ARG A 23 5.25 6.92 -8.96
CA ARG A 23 3.89 6.70 -8.44
C ARG A 23 3.58 5.22 -8.17
N LEU A 24 4.62 4.41 -7.99
CA LEU A 24 4.45 2.98 -7.66
C LEU A 24 3.72 2.78 -6.33
N GLY A 25 3.92 3.66 -5.35
CA GLY A 25 3.24 3.59 -4.04
C GLY A 25 1.73 3.65 -4.16
N GLU A 26 1.22 4.65 -4.88
CA GLU A 26 -0.21 4.86 -5.11
C GLU A 26 -0.81 3.67 -5.88
N TYR A 27 -0.10 3.16 -6.90
CA TYR A 27 -0.53 1.97 -7.64
C TYR A 27 -0.58 0.72 -6.76
N LEU A 28 0.49 0.41 -6.04
CA LEU A 28 0.58 -0.77 -5.18
C LEU A 28 -0.45 -0.72 -4.05
N GLY A 29 -0.56 0.43 -3.36
CA GLY A 29 -1.44 0.60 -2.21
C GLY A 29 -2.93 0.52 -2.57
N THR A 30 -3.32 0.97 -3.75
CA THR A 30 -4.74 0.99 -4.18
C THR A 30 -5.14 -0.27 -4.94
N THR A 31 -4.25 -0.88 -5.72
CA THR A 31 -4.60 -2.06 -6.54
C THR A 31 -4.36 -3.39 -5.83
N GLY A 32 -3.51 -3.41 -4.79
CA GLY A 32 -3.06 -4.65 -4.14
C GLY A 32 -2.24 -5.56 -5.06
N PHE A 33 -1.57 -5.00 -6.06
CA PHE A 33 -0.71 -5.72 -6.99
C PHE A 33 0.32 -6.58 -6.26
N ARG A 34 0.47 -7.84 -6.69
CA ARG A 34 1.44 -8.78 -6.13
C ARG A 34 2.82 -8.55 -6.74
N MET A 35 3.80 -8.32 -5.88
CA MET A 35 5.19 -8.14 -6.25
C MET A 35 5.91 -9.49 -6.31
N GLY A 36 6.66 -9.74 -7.39
CA GLY A 36 7.74 -10.71 -7.36
C GLY A 36 8.99 -10.15 -6.66
N PRO A 37 10.09 -10.92 -6.54
CA PRO A 37 11.31 -10.46 -5.88
C PRO A 37 11.92 -9.20 -6.52
N GLY A 38 12.01 -9.15 -7.86
CA GLY A 38 12.50 -7.97 -8.56
C GLY A 38 11.60 -6.74 -8.37
N ASP A 39 10.28 -6.93 -8.32
CA ASP A 39 9.32 -5.86 -8.05
C ASP A 39 9.45 -5.32 -6.63
N ALA A 40 9.60 -6.21 -5.64
CA ALA A 40 9.77 -5.84 -4.24
C ALA A 40 11.04 -5.03 -4.03
N ILE A 41 12.16 -5.44 -4.65
CA ILE A 41 13.42 -4.68 -4.60
C ILE A 41 13.26 -3.33 -5.31
N LEU A 42 12.67 -3.30 -6.50
CA LEU A 42 12.41 -2.05 -7.22
C LEU A 42 11.55 -1.07 -6.40
N ALA A 43 10.53 -1.57 -5.72
CA ALA A 43 9.61 -0.76 -4.92
C ALA A 43 10.16 -0.40 -3.54
N GLY A 44 11.33 -0.91 -3.14
CA GLY A 44 11.96 -0.64 -1.84
C GLY A 44 11.36 -1.45 -0.67
N PHE A 45 10.69 -2.57 -0.96
CA PHE A 45 10.16 -3.51 0.04
C PHE A 45 11.16 -4.60 0.43
N ALA A 46 12.26 -4.75 -0.31
CA ALA A 46 13.33 -5.70 -0.03
C ALA A 46 14.66 -5.15 -0.56
N ASP A 47 15.77 -5.60 0.02
CA ASP A 47 17.11 -5.15 -0.36
C ASP A 47 17.85 -6.17 -1.24
N TYR A 48 17.69 -7.47 -0.94
CA TYR A 48 18.45 -8.55 -1.57
C TYR A 48 17.55 -9.65 -2.13
N HIS A 49 18.05 -10.32 -3.16
CA HIS A 49 17.49 -11.58 -3.66
C HIS A 49 18.48 -12.71 -3.41
N ILE A 50 18.00 -13.78 -2.77
CA ILE A 50 18.78 -14.98 -2.46
C ILE A 50 17.90 -16.19 -2.79
N PRO A 51 18.36 -17.16 -3.58
CA PRO A 51 17.60 -18.37 -3.87
C PRO A 51 17.18 -19.09 -2.59
N GLU A 52 15.95 -19.59 -2.55
CA GLU A 52 15.39 -20.21 -1.34
C GLU A 52 16.18 -21.45 -0.91
N GLU A 53 16.79 -22.18 -1.84
CA GLU A 53 17.64 -23.33 -1.53
C GLU A 53 18.88 -22.98 -0.67
N ASP A 54 19.35 -21.74 -0.72
CA ASP A 54 20.53 -21.28 -0.01
C ASP A 54 20.22 -20.77 1.41
N TRP A 55 18.94 -20.52 1.72
CA TRP A 55 18.54 -19.91 3.00
C TRP A 55 18.94 -20.72 4.22
N PRO A 56 18.74 -22.05 4.30
CA PRO A 56 19.09 -22.81 5.50
C PRO A 56 20.59 -22.71 5.84
N GLY A 57 21.44 -22.77 4.81
CA GLY A 57 22.88 -22.64 4.98
C GLY A 57 23.30 -21.23 5.39
N LEU A 58 22.70 -20.21 4.79
CA LEU A 58 22.99 -18.82 5.15
C LEU A 58 22.56 -18.49 6.58
N ILE A 59 21.35 -18.89 6.99
CA ILE A 59 20.84 -18.67 8.35
C ILE A 59 21.77 -19.32 9.39
N ALA A 60 22.17 -20.58 9.18
CA ALA A 60 23.06 -21.27 10.11
C ALA A 60 24.42 -20.55 10.28
N ARG A 61 24.96 -19.97 9.19
CA ARG A 61 26.20 -19.17 9.27
C ARG A 61 25.96 -17.85 10.00
N LEU A 62 24.85 -17.16 9.73
CA LEU A 62 24.49 -15.90 10.40
C LEU A 62 24.32 -16.10 11.91
N GLU A 63 23.66 -17.17 12.34
CA GLU A 63 23.50 -17.51 13.76
C GLU A 63 24.86 -17.80 14.43
N ALA A 64 25.74 -18.51 13.73
CA ALA A 64 27.04 -18.90 14.27
C ALA A 64 28.05 -17.73 14.35
N SER A 65 28.05 -16.82 13.37
CA SER A 65 29.03 -15.75 13.26
C SER A 65 28.54 -14.39 13.74
N GLY A 66 27.23 -14.11 13.66
CA GLY A 66 26.67 -12.77 13.78
C GLY A 66 27.10 -11.80 12.67
N ASP A 67 27.75 -12.30 11.61
CA ASP A 67 28.30 -11.49 10.52
C ASP A 67 27.26 -11.24 9.44
N TRP A 68 26.65 -10.05 9.48
CA TRP A 68 25.63 -9.64 8.51
C TRP A 68 26.14 -9.55 7.07
N SER A 69 27.45 -9.37 6.85
CA SER A 69 28.03 -9.25 5.49
C SER A 69 27.89 -10.54 4.67
N LEU A 70 27.57 -11.66 5.32
CA LEU A 70 27.22 -12.90 4.66
C LEU A 70 25.96 -12.79 3.78
N ILE A 71 25.07 -11.82 4.05
CA ILE A 71 23.90 -11.53 3.22
C ILE A 71 24.34 -10.91 1.89
N ASP A 72 25.22 -9.89 1.93
CA ASP A 72 25.79 -9.26 0.74
C ASP A 72 26.49 -10.30 -0.15
N ALA A 73 27.30 -11.17 0.47
CA ALA A 73 28.05 -12.20 -0.24
C ALA A 73 27.17 -13.27 -0.88
N ALA A 74 25.98 -13.52 -0.31
CA ALA A 74 25.03 -14.51 -0.82
C ALA A 74 24.02 -13.92 -1.83
N ALA A 75 23.95 -12.59 -1.94
CA ALA A 75 23.00 -11.93 -2.82
C ALA A 75 23.27 -12.25 -4.29
N THR A 76 22.19 -12.46 -5.03
CA THR A 76 22.20 -12.71 -6.48
C THR A 76 21.32 -11.69 -7.19
N SER A 77 21.53 -11.52 -8.49
CA SER A 77 20.66 -10.66 -9.30
C SER A 77 19.22 -11.18 -9.24
N PRO A 78 18.23 -10.32 -8.90
CA PRO A 78 16.85 -10.75 -8.87
C PRO A 78 16.33 -11.07 -10.29
N PRO A 79 15.28 -11.90 -10.40
CA PRO A 79 14.46 -11.99 -11.60
C PRO A 79 13.93 -10.61 -12.02
N GLY A 80 13.61 -10.45 -13.31
CA GLY A 80 13.12 -9.18 -13.85
C GLY A 80 11.86 -8.66 -13.13
N ALA A 81 11.77 -7.33 -12.96
CA ALA A 81 10.65 -6.66 -12.33
C ALA A 81 9.57 -6.29 -13.38
N ARG A 82 8.36 -6.86 -13.25
CA ARG A 82 7.22 -6.50 -14.11
C ARG A 82 6.82 -5.04 -13.93
N LEU A 83 6.91 -4.51 -12.71
CA LEU A 83 6.65 -3.11 -12.40
C LEU A 83 7.57 -2.15 -13.15
N ALA A 84 8.81 -2.55 -13.47
CA ALA A 84 9.71 -1.70 -14.24
C ALA A 84 9.13 -1.35 -15.62
N ALA A 85 8.50 -2.32 -16.28
CA ALA A 85 7.88 -2.12 -17.59
C ALA A 85 6.56 -1.33 -17.51
N LEU A 86 5.82 -1.45 -16.41
CA LEU A 86 4.56 -0.74 -16.18
C LEU A 86 4.76 0.69 -15.68
N ARG A 87 5.94 1.02 -15.16
CA ARG A 87 6.22 2.28 -14.47
C ARG A 87 5.87 3.54 -15.28
N PRO A 88 6.15 3.65 -16.60
CA PRO A 88 5.77 4.85 -17.36
C PRO A 88 4.26 5.11 -17.34
N GLU A 89 3.43 4.07 -17.49
CA GLU A 89 1.97 4.17 -17.45
C GLU A 89 1.47 4.46 -16.03
N ILE A 90 2.08 3.82 -15.02
CA ILE A 90 1.78 4.09 -13.61
C ILE A 90 2.08 5.56 -13.27
N ASP A 91 3.28 6.04 -13.60
CA ASP A 91 3.71 7.41 -13.30
C ASP A 91 2.82 8.44 -14.03
N ALA A 92 2.35 8.14 -15.25
CA ALA A 92 1.45 9.01 -15.99
C ALA A 92 0.04 9.09 -15.39
N HIS A 93 -0.51 7.97 -14.93
CA HIS A 93 -1.92 7.89 -14.53
C HIS A 93 -2.17 7.98 -13.02
N PHE A 94 -1.17 7.69 -12.19
CA PHE A 94 -1.25 7.80 -10.73
C PHE A 94 -0.67 9.12 -10.19
N ALA A 95 -0.50 10.13 -11.07
CA ALA A 95 0.04 11.43 -10.69
C ALA A 95 -0.98 12.42 -10.11
N GLY A 96 -2.27 12.09 -10.12
CA GLY A 96 -3.35 12.95 -9.62
C GLY A 96 -3.32 13.11 -8.09
N GLU A 97 -3.78 14.27 -7.61
CA GLU A 97 -3.77 14.60 -6.17
C GLU A 97 -4.77 13.75 -5.36
N THR A 98 -5.88 13.35 -5.99
CA THR A 98 -6.92 12.52 -5.37
C THR A 98 -7.11 11.20 -6.11
N MET A 99 -7.66 10.19 -5.43
CA MET A 99 -8.06 8.94 -6.09
C MET A 99 -9.06 9.19 -7.24
N GLY A 100 -9.92 10.20 -7.12
CA GLY A 100 -10.81 10.61 -8.20
C GLY A 100 -10.06 11.11 -9.44
N ASP A 101 -8.96 11.84 -9.27
CA ASP A 101 -8.11 12.27 -10.39
C ASP A 101 -7.46 11.08 -11.10
N ILE A 102 -6.96 10.10 -10.33
CA ILE A 102 -6.37 8.87 -10.84
C ILE A 102 -7.40 8.07 -11.66
N LEU A 103 -8.62 7.89 -11.12
CA LEU A 103 -9.70 7.21 -11.84
C LEU A 103 -10.05 7.92 -13.15
N ARG A 104 -10.15 9.25 -13.14
CA ARG A 104 -10.40 10.04 -14.35
C ARG A 104 -9.28 9.87 -15.37
N ALA A 105 -8.02 9.93 -14.94
CA ALA A 105 -6.87 9.75 -15.83
C ALA A 105 -6.88 8.37 -16.52
N LEU A 106 -7.11 7.30 -15.74
CA LEU A 106 -7.19 5.94 -16.27
C LEU A 106 -8.35 5.76 -17.25
N LYS A 107 -9.54 6.30 -16.96
CA LYS A 107 -10.72 6.23 -17.85
C LYS A 107 -10.49 6.88 -19.21
N HIS A 108 -9.66 7.92 -19.29
CA HIS A 108 -9.35 8.62 -20.53
C HIS A 108 -8.14 8.05 -21.29
N ALA A 109 -7.34 7.20 -20.66
CA ALA A 109 -6.11 6.66 -21.24
C ALA A 109 -6.37 5.76 -22.46
N GLY A 110 -7.43 4.93 -22.40
CA GLY A 110 -7.78 4.02 -23.49
C GLY A 110 -6.75 2.91 -23.75
N THR A 111 -5.84 2.64 -22.81
CA THR A 111 -4.80 1.60 -22.94
C THR A 111 -5.22 0.29 -22.27
N PRO A 112 -4.67 -0.87 -22.67
CA PRO A 112 -4.93 -2.15 -21.99
C PRO A 112 -4.55 -2.11 -20.51
N PHE A 113 -3.43 -1.46 -20.17
CA PHE A 113 -3.00 -1.25 -18.79
C PHE A 113 -4.08 -0.52 -17.97
N ALA A 114 -4.65 0.55 -18.53
CA ALA A 114 -5.66 1.33 -17.83
C ALA A 114 -6.94 0.53 -17.62
N ALA A 115 -7.37 -0.25 -18.62
CA ALA A 115 -8.54 -1.13 -18.50
C ALA A 115 -8.35 -2.19 -17.39
N GLU A 116 -7.23 -2.93 -17.41
CA GLU A 116 -6.92 -3.93 -16.38
C GLU A 116 -6.81 -3.31 -14.98
N THR A 117 -6.22 -2.11 -14.89
CA THR A 117 -6.08 -1.38 -13.63
C THR A 117 -7.43 -0.94 -13.09
N LEU A 118 -8.31 -0.40 -13.93
CA LEU A 118 -9.68 -0.02 -13.55
C LEU A 118 -10.49 -1.23 -13.04
N GLU A 119 -10.36 -2.39 -13.68
CA GLU A 119 -10.98 -3.63 -13.18
C GLU A 119 -10.46 -4.02 -11.80
N SER A 120 -9.16 -3.80 -11.52
CA SER A 120 -8.60 -4.05 -10.20
C SER A 120 -9.11 -3.08 -9.14
N LEU A 121 -9.16 -1.80 -9.45
CA LEU A 121 -9.63 -0.74 -8.56
C LEU A 121 -11.13 -0.86 -8.26
N ALA A 122 -11.94 -1.32 -9.23
CA ALA A 122 -13.38 -1.50 -9.06
C ALA A 122 -13.76 -2.52 -7.96
N ARG A 123 -12.83 -3.41 -7.57
CA ARG A 123 -13.05 -4.40 -6.51
C ARG A 123 -12.71 -3.89 -5.11
N GLN A 124 -12.09 -2.72 -5.00
CA GLN A 124 -11.56 -2.19 -3.75
C GLN A 124 -12.56 -1.22 -3.10
N SER A 125 -12.47 -1.01 -1.79
CA SER A 125 -13.25 0.02 -1.10
C SER A 125 -12.84 1.41 -1.60
N PRO A 126 -13.77 2.22 -2.15
CA PRO A 126 -13.45 3.56 -2.63
C PRO A 126 -12.90 4.50 -1.55
N LEU A 127 -13.45 4.43 -0.32
CA LEU A 127 -12.97 5.24 0.79
C LEU A 127 -11.55 4.84 1.22
N SER A 128 -11.28 3.54 1.24
CA SER A 128 -9.95 3.01 1.58
C SER A 128 -8.90 3.45 0.55
N MET A 129 -9.22 3.37 -0.75
CA MET A 129 -8.32 3.85 -1.80
C MET A 129 -8.05 5.35 -1.68
N ALA A 130 -9.10 6.16 -1.46
CA ALA A 130 -8.96 7.61 -1.29
C ALA A 130 -8.09 7.97 -0.08
N CYS A 131 -8.28 7.30 1.06
CA CYS A 131 -7.45 7.54 2.25
C CYS A 131 -6.02 7.00 2.07
N THR A 132 -5.82 5.93 1.29
CA THR A 132 -4.49 5.41 0.97
C THR A 132 -3.67 6.41 0.17
N VAL A 133 -4.24 6.98 -0.91
CA VAL A 133 -3.57 8.01 -1.72
C VAL A 133 -3.20 9.22 -0.86
N GLU A 134 -4.15 9.73 -0.07
CA GLU A 134 -3.92 10.87 0.84
C GLU A 134 -2.81 10.57 1.87
N THR A 135 -2.81 9.37 2.47
CA THR A 135 -1.78 8.97 3.46
C THR A 135 -0.40 8.87 2.82
N ILE A 136 -0.30 8.30 1.62
CA ILE A 136 0.96 8.23 0.86
C ILE A 136 1.48 9.64 0.56
N HIS A 137 0.62 10.55 0.06
CA HIS A 137 1.00 11.94 -0.20
C HIS A 137 1.50 12.66 1.05
N ARG A 138 0.82 12.47 2.20
CA ARG A 138 1.25 13.07 3.48
C ARG A 138 2.58 12.52 3.97
N ASN A 139 2.90 11.25 3.68
CA ASN A 139 4.15 10.62 4.12
C ASN A 139 5.33 10.90 3.17
N ARG A 140 5.09 11.20 1.89
CA ARG A 140 6.15 11.62 0.96
C ARG A 140 6.92 12.86 1.45
N ALA A 141 6.25 13.76 2.17
CA ALA A 141 6.88 14.95 2.75
C ALA A 141 7.65 14.67 4.05
N HIS A 142 7.53 13.47 4.63
CA HIS A 142 8.04 13.18 5.97
C HIS A 142 8.54 11.75 6.10
N ASP A 143 9.86 11.60 6.15
CA ASP A 143 10.50 10.30 6.27
C ASP A 143 10.56 9.80 7.73
N ASN A 144 9.40 9.45 8.30
CA ASN A 144 9.31 9.05 9.71
C ASN A 144 8.23 7.98 9.94
N ILE A 145 8.66 6.79 10.38
CA ILE A 145 7.77 5.65 10.63
C ILE A 145 6.74 5.91 11.73
N ARG A 146 7.08 6.65 12.79
CA ARG A 146 6.12 7.00 13.85
C ARG A 146 5.01 7.89 13.32
N ARG A 147 5.33 8.80 12.39
CA ARG A 147 4.32 9.63 11.73
C ARG A 147 3.42 8.81 10.81
N ALA A 148 3.98 7.91 10.03
CA ALA A 148 3.21 7.00 9.17
C ALA A 148 2.26 6.14 10.01
N LEU A 149 2.77 5.49 11.05
CA LEU A 149 1.97 4.69 11.99
C LEU A 149 0.87 5.49 12.67
N ALA A 150 1.13 6.75 13.06
CA ALA A 150 0.08 7.60 13.63
C ALA A 150 -1.02 7.93 12.61
N GLN A 151 -0.69 8.14 11.33
CA GLN A 151 -1.69 8.37 10.29
C GLN A 151 -2.51 7.11 9.97
N GLU A 152 -1.84 5.96 9.88
CA GLU A 152 -2.49 4.66 9.70
C GLU A 152 -3.44 4.37 10.86
N TYR A 153 -2.99 4.60 12.10
CA TYR A 153 -3.79 4.41 13.31
C TYR A 153 -5.06 5.26 13.32
N ARG A 154 -4.99 6.52 12.87
CA ARG A 154 -6.16 7.40 12.75
C ARG A 154 -7.24 6.81 11.83
N TYR A 155 -6.83 6.19 10.73
CA TYR A 155 -7.76 5.51 9.84
C TYR A 155 -8.31 4.24 10.50
N THR A 156 -7.44 3.35 10.99
CA THR A 156 -7.85 2.04 11.52
C THR A 156 -8.74 2.17 12.75
N PHE A 157 -8.48 3.13 13.63
CA PHE A 157 -9.34 3.50 14.76
C PHE A 157 -10.77 3.81 14.32
N ARG A 158 -10.92 4.53 13.20
CA ARG A 158 -12.23 4.95 12.65
C ARG A 158 -12.84 3.91 11.70
N ALA A 159 -12.06 2.97 11.19
CA ALA A 159 -12.44 2.09 10.08
C ALA A 159 -13.65 1.19 10.41
N MET A 160 -13.79 0.77 11.67
CA MET A 160 -14.92 -0.06 12.11
C MET A 160 -16.26 0.69 12.06
N GLU A 161 -16.28 1.98 12.42
CA GLU A 161 -17.50 2.77 12.53
C GLU A 161 -17.79 3.57 11.25
N HIS A 162 -16.76 4.17 10.66
CA HIS A 162 -16.89 5.13 9.56
C HIS A 162 -16.40 4.56 8.22
N GLY A 163 -15.65 3.46 8.24
CA GLY A 163 -15.10 2.80 7.06
C GLY A 163 -15.91 1.62 6.54
N ASP A 164 -15.27 0.86 5.65
CA ASP A 164 -15.82 -0.34 5.00
C ASP A 164 -15.27 -1.66 5.59
N PHE A 165 -14.46 -1.58 6.66
CA PHE A 165 -13.68 -2.71 7.16
C PHE A 165 -14.54 -3.93 7.51
N LEU A 166 -15.66 -3.73 8.23
CA LEU A 166 -16.54 -4.83 8.62
C LEU A 166 -17.16 -5.55 7.40
N GLU A 167 -17.56 -4.79 6.39
CA GLU A 167 -18.12 -5.34 5.15
C GLU A 167 -17.05 -6.08 4.34
N GLY A 168 -15.84 -5.53 4.27
CA GLY A 168 -14.72 -6.18 3.58
C GLY A 168 -14.34 -7.51 4.23
N ILE A 169 -14.28 -7.56 5.55
CA ILE A 169 -14.04 -8.79 6.31
C ILE A 169 -15.19 -9.80 6.09
N ARG A 170 -16.45 -9.33 6.11
CA ARG A 170 -17.60 -10.19 5.81
C ARG A 170 -17.44 -10.85 4.44
N ALA A 171 -17.25 -10.06 3.39
CA ALA A 171 -17.18 -10.53 2.01
C ALA A 171 -15.96 -11.43 1.72
N ALA A 172 -14.81 -11.13 2.32
CA ALA A 172 -13.55 -11.84 2.04
C ALA A 172 -13.31 -13.06 2.94
N ILE A 173 -13.72 -13.02 4.21
CA ILE A 173 -13.29 -13.99 5.24
C ILE A 173 -14.47 -14.77 5.82
N ILE A 174 -15.59 -14.10 6.12
CA ILE A 174 -16.73 -14.75 6.80
C ILE A 174 -17.60 -15.49 5.77
N ASP A 175 -18.25 -14.73 4.90
CA ASP A 175 -19.18 -15.26 3.90
C ASP A 175 -18.43 -15.76 2.66
N LYS A 176 -17.24 -15.20 2.39
CA LYS A 176 -16.37 -15.53 1.25
C LYS A 176 -17.08 -15.40 -0.11
N ASP A 177 -18.08 -14.53 -0.19
CA ASP A 177 -18.84 -14.27 -1.42
C ASP A 177 -18.05 -13.43 -2.45
N ARG A 178 -16.98 -12.74 -2.00
CA ARG A 178 -16.19 -11.80 -2.79
C ARG A 178 -17.02 -10.69 -3.44
N ASN A 179 -18.16 -10.34 -2.82
CA ASN A 179 -19.11 -9.35 -3.30
C ASN A 179 -19.44 -8.31 -2.21
N PRO A 180 -18.45 -7.47 -1.84
CA PRO A 180 -18.65 -6.44 -0.83
C PRO A 180 -19.58 -5.33 -1.34
N ARG A 181 -20.42 -4.81 -0.45
CA ARG A 181 -21.29 -3.65 -0.66
C ARG A 181 -20.68 -2.43 0.03
N TRP A 182 -19.73 -1.80 -0.65
CA TRP A 182 -19.07 -0.60 -0.15
C TRP A 182 -20.04 0.55 0.07
N ARG A 183 -19.75 1.41 1.06
CA ARG A 183 -20.56 2.60 1.38
C ARG A 183 -20.66 3.60 0.22
N HIS A 184 -19.65 3.63 -0.64
CA HIS A 184 -19.55 4.52 -1.79
C HIS A 184 -19.44 3.70 -3.08
N ALA A 185 -20.03 4.18 -4.17
CA ALA A 185 -19.96 3.54 -5.47
C ALA A 185 -18.63 3.82 -6.20
N SER A 186 -18.10 5.05 -6.07
CA SER A 186 -16.83 5.47 -6.66
C SER A 186 -16.06 6.38 -5.71
N ALA A 187 -14.73 6.43 -5.87
CA ALA A 187 -13.89 7.36 -5.14
C ALA A 187 -14.02 8.80 -5.68
N GLU A 188 -14.59 8.96 -6.88
CA GLU A 188 -14.93 10.28 -7.45
C GLU A 188 -16.07 10.98 -6.70
N ASP A 189 -16.93 10.22 -6.02
CA ASP A 189 -18.10 10.73 -5.31
C ASP A 189 -17.80 11.11 -3.85
N ILE A 190 -16.58 10.81 -3.37
CA ILE A 190 -16.22 11.01 -1.96
C ILE A 190 -15.76 12.46 -1.74
N PRO A 191 -16.43 13.23 -0.87
CA PRO A 191 -15.99 14.58 -0.55
C PRO A 191 -14.61 14.56 0.13
N ALA A 192 -13.73 15.49 -0.24
CA ALA A 192 -12.41 15.63 0.38
C ALA A 192 -12.47 15.77 1.92
N ALA A 193 -13.53 16.40 2.43
CA ALA A 193 -13.77 16.52 3.87
C ALA A 193 -13.95 15.15 4.56
N GLN A 194 -14.55 14.16 3.89
CA GLN A 194 -14.72 12.81 4.43
C GLN A 194 -13.39 12.06 4.51
N VAL A 195 -12.56 12.15 3.47
CA VAL A 195 -11.19 11.58 3.47
C VAL A 195 -10.36 12.24 4.58
N SER A 196 -10.42 13.57 4.69
CA SER A 196 -9.73 14.30 5.73
C SER A 196 -10.18 13.87 7.13
N ALA A 197 -11.49 13.70 7.35
CA ALA A 197 -12.05 13.27 8.64
C ALA A 197 -11.51 11.92 9.11
N MET A 198 -11.28 10.97 8.19
CA MET A 198 -10.68 9.68 8.52
C MET A 198 -9.25 9.80 9.05
N LEU A 199 -8.52 10.87 8.69
CA LEU A 199 -7.10 11.06 8.96
C LEU A 199 -6.81 12.24 9.92
N MET A 200 -7.84 12.87 10.49
CA MET A 200 -7.68 13.92 11.49
C MET A 200 -7.10 13.37 12.80
N PRO A 201 -6.39 14.19 13.59
CA PRO A 201 -5.94 13.82 14.92
C PRO A 201 -7.06 13.25 15.79
N LEU A 202 -6.71 12.29 16.66
CA LEU A 202 -7.66 11.62 17.55
C LEU A 202 -7.73 12.27 18.95
N GLY A 203 -6.94 13.31 19.21
CA GLY A 203 -6.91 13.98 20.51
C GLY A 203 -6.31 13.06 21.58
N ALA A 204 -7.07 12.76 22.63
CA ALA A 204 -6.62 11.89 23.72
C ALA A 204 -6.41 10.42 23.28
N GLU A 205 -7.08 10.00 22.22
CA GLU A 205 -6.99 8.65 21.66
C GLU A 205 -5.89 8.52 20.60
N GLU A 206 -4.95 9.47 20.51
CA GLU A 206 -3.85 9.40 19.52
C GLU A 206 -2.83 8.30 19.88
N LEU A 207 -2.18 7.73 18.87
CA LEU A 207 -1.10 6.77 19.08
C LEU A 207 0.06 7.40 19.86
N THR A 208 0.36 6.83 21.04
CA THR A 208 1.46 7.27 21.90
C THR A 208 2.68 6.35 21.79
N TRP A 209 3.85 6.91 22.06
CA TRP A 209 5.11 6.15 22.11
C TRP A 209 5.63 6.16 23.54
N GLU A 210 6.06 5.00 24.04
CA GLU A 210 6.85 4.97 25.26
C GLU A 210 8.21 5.58 24.97
N GLU A 211 8.51 6.73 25.57
CA GLU A 211 9.86 7.26 25.58
C GLU A 211 10.62 6.55 26.69
N THR A 212 11.41 5.53 26.32
CA THR A 212 12.39 4.98 27.26
C THR A 212 13.42 6.08 27.52
N THR A 213 13.36 6.66 28.71
CA THR A 213 14.35 7.61 29.22
C THR A 213 15.59 6.88 29.69
#